data_AF-A0A9E6DQ11-F1
#
_entry.id   AF-A0A9E6DQ11-F1
#
_cell.length_a   1.000
_cell.length_b   1.000
_cell.length_c   1.000
_cell.angle_alpha   90.00
_cell.angle_beta   90.00
_cell.angle_gamma   90.00
#
_symmetry.space_group_name_H-M   'P 1'
#
loop_
_entity.id
_entity.type
_entity.pdbx_description
1 polymer ?
#
loop_
_entity_poly.entity_id
_entity_poly.type
_entity_poly.pdbx_seq_one_letter_code
_entity_poly.pdbx_strand_id
1 'polypeptide(L)'
;MAKLDIETALKEIEQLSGKEQAAGRQAESFYDNYEHYSKMYDDQRQLYTHSELKDFQEYNLGEFKKANTEKTSFRNQIFTLERYVAEEKEKIADNEPFKKEQKAEAQKIIADEKKLQQQKEIEAQEEKILMKYESEEEREAAAQKIRDDEKRFIMKHAKEKEQKSEAQKIMDFVKNRQEERAKNPKKKKEKLSEAERKKQRERDNEHEPEM
;
A
#
# COMPACT_ATOMS: atom_id res chain seq x y z
N MET A 1 17.16 24.61 5.88
CA MET A 1 16.60 23.40 6.50
C MET A 1 17.02 22.22 5.65
N ALA A 2 17.69 21.22 6.22
CA ALA A 2 17.99 19.99 5.51
C ALA A 2 16.66 19.31 5.12
N LYS A 3 16.50 18.88 3.86
CA LYS A 3 15.32 18.12 3.42
C LYS A 3 15.31 16.81 4.21
N LEU A 4 14.45 16.73 5.22
CA LEU A 4 14.26 15.52 6.00
C LEU A 4 13.43 14.57 5.14
N ASP A 5 13.95 13.39 4.82
CA ASP A 5 13.22 12.40 4.05
C ASP A 5 11.92 12.03 4.80
N ILE A 6 10.81 11.84 4.07
CA ILE A 6 9.51 11.46 4.64
C ILE A 6 9.65 10.21 5.51
N GLU A 7 10.46 9.23 5.08
CA GLU A 7 10.72 8.02 5.86
C GLU A 7 11.41 8.33 7.20
N THR A 8 12.33 9.29 7.20
CA THR A 8 13.03 9.71 8.43
C THR A 8 12.07 10.46 9.36
N ALA A 9 11.23 11.35 8.82
CA ALA A 9 10.21 12.06 9.59
C ALA A 9 9.19 11.09 10.22
N LEU A 10 8.78 10.04 9.49
CA LEU A 10 7.87 9.00 10.02
C LEU A 10 8.52 8.21 11.16
N LYS A 11 9.80 7.82 11.04
CA LYS A 11 10.54 7.17 12.13
C LYS A 11 10.67 8.07 13.35
N GLU A 12 10.89 9.36 13.15
CA GLU A 12 10.97 10.33 14.23
C GLU A 12 9.61 10.52 14.94
N ILE A 13 8.50 10.57 14.18
CA ILE A 13 7.14 10.56 14.75
C ILE A 13 6.90 9.32 15.62
N GLU A 14 7.30 8.13 15.16
CA GLU A 14 7.15 6.89 15.94
C GLU A 14 7.95 6.94 17.26
N GLN A 15 9.20 7.42 17.20
CA GLN A 15 10.02 7.60 18.39
C GLN A 15 9.42 8.61 19.37
N LEU A 16 8.96 9.77 18.88
CA LEU A 16 8.32 10.80 19.69
C LEU A 16 7.00 10.31 20.27
N SER A 17 6.22 9.51 19.55
CA SER A 17 4.98 8.89 20.04
C SER A 17 5.26 7.94 21.22
N GLY A 18 6.33 7.13 21.14
CA GLY A 18 6.76 6.31 22.28
C GLY A 18 7.13 7.15 23.51
N LYS A 19 7.79 8.30 23.33
CA LYS A 19 8.12 9.23 24.41
C LYS A 19 6.90 9.95 24.97
N GLU A 20 5.96 10.38 24.12
CA GLU A 20 4.69 11.01 24.53
C GLU A 20 3.86 10.06 25.42
N GLN A 21 3.78 8.78 25.04
CA GLN A 21 3.10 7.76 25.84
C GLN A 21 3.82 7.51 27.17
N ALA A 22 5.16 7.44 27.17
CA ALA A 22 5.92 7.26 28.40
C ALA A 22 5.74 8.43 29.38
N ALA A 23 5.84 9.67 28.89
CA ALA A 23 5.56 10.87 29.69
C ALA A 23 4.11 10.90 30.19
N GLY A 24 3.15 10.44 29.38
CA GLY A 24 1.75 10.27 29.78
C GLY A 24 1.57 9.29 30.95
N ARG A 25 2.21 8.12 30.90
CA ARG A 25 2.18 7.14 31.99
C ARG A 25 2.84 7.67 33.27
N GLN A 26 3.94 8.41 33.14
CA GLN A 26 4.60 9.04 34.29
C GLN A 26 3.70 10.10 34.93
N ALA A 27 3.07 10.96 34.12
CA ALA A 27 2.12 11.95 34.62
C ALA A 27 0.97 11.29 35.39
N GLU A 28 0.36 10.23 34.84
CA GLU A 28 -0.70 9.48 35.51
C GLU A 28 -0.24 8.93 36.87
N SER A 29 0.94 8.31 36.94
CA SER A 29 1.48 7.79 38.20
C SER A 29 1.73 8.89 39.25
N PHE A 30 2.24 10.06 38.86
CA PHE A 30 2.42 11.18 39.79
C PHE A 30 1.09 11.76 40.27
N TYR A 31 0.07 11.77 39.41
CA TYR A 31 -1.27 12.22 39.78
C TYR A 31 -1.93 11.26 40.78
N ASP A 32 -1.84 9.95 40.52
CA ASP A 32 -2.35 8.93 41.45
C ASP A 32 -1.69 9.03 42.83
N ASN A 33 -0.37 9.25 42.87
CA ASN A 33 0.34 9.47 44.12
C ASN A 33 -0.09 10.77 44.80
N TYR A 34 -0.25 11.86 44.06
CA TYR A 34 -0.76 13.12 44.58
C TYR A 34 -2.14 12.94 45.24
N GLU A 35 -3.08 12.27 44.57
CA GLU A 35 -4.42 11.96 45.10
C GLU A 35 -4.33 11.10 46.37
N HIS A 36 -3.48 10.07 46.34
CA HIS A 36 -3.25 9.20 47.49
C HIS A 36 -2.74 9.97 48.72
N TYR A 37 -1.70 10.78 48.56
CA TYR A 37 -1.13 11.56 49.66
C TYR A 37 -2.04 12.70 50.09
N SER A 38 -2.83 13.30 49.19
CA SER A 38 -3.85 14.30 49.54
C SER A 38 -4.92 13.70 50.46
N LYS A 39 -5.37 12.47 50.17
CA LYS A 39 -6.34 11.77 51.02
C LYS A 39 -5.74 11.44 52.40
N MET A 40 -4.51 10.92 52.44
CA MET A 40 -3.84 10.66 53.72
C MET A 40 -3.59 11.93 54.53
N TYR A 41 -3.28 13.05 53.86
CA TYR A 41 -3.11 14.35 54.50
C TYR A 41 -4.42 14.85 55.13
N ASP A 42 -5.55 14.69 54.45
CA ASP A 42 -6.87 15.04 55.00
C ASP A 42 -7.27 14.15 56.18
N ASP A 43 -6.97 12.84 56.10
CA ASP A 43 -7.26 11.87 57.17
C ASP A 43 -6.37 12.05 58.42
N GLN A 44 -5.13 12.57 58.27
CA GLN A 44 -4.15 12.71 59.35
C GLN A 44 -4.09 14.08 60.06
N ARG A 45 -5.11 14.94 59.92
CA ARG A 45 -5.15 16.31 60.51
C ARG A 45 -4.85 16.45 62.02
N GLN A 46 -4.69 15.36 62.77
CA GLN A 46 -4.44 15.34 64.22
C GLN A 46 -3.05 14.84 64.65
N LEU A 47 -2.15 14.40 63.76
CA LEU A 47 -0.84 13.82 64.13
C LEU A 47 0.36 14.62 63.58
N TYR A 48 1.46 14.64 64.34
CA TYR A 48 2.71 15.39 64.09
C TYR A 48 3.46 15.01 62.79
N THR A 49 2.97 14.05 62.01
CA THR A 49 3.46 13.62 60.68
C THR A 49 2.97 14.51 59.52
N HIS A 50 2.28 15.60 59.84
CA HIS A 50 1.55 16.45 58.89
C HIS A 50 2.43 17.19 57.87
N SER A 51 3.69 17.51 58.22
CA SER A 51 4.60 18.25 57.33
C SER A 51 5.13 17.38 56.19
N GLU A 52 5.54 16.15 56.48
CA GLU A 52 6.13 15.24 55.48
C GLU A 52 5.09 14.86 54.42
N LEU A 53 3.84 14.61 54.82
CA LEU A 53 2.74 14.31 53.88
C LEU A 53 2.47 15.49 52.92
N LYS A 54 2.59 16.72 53.42
CA LYS A 54 2.46 17.92 52.59
C LYS A 54 3.57 18.01 51.55
N ASP A 55 4.81 17.76 51.98
CA ASP A 55 5.97 17.80 51.10
C ASP A 55 5.87 16.73 50.00
N PHE A 56 5.39 15.53 50.33
CA PHE A 56 5.11 14.48 49.34
C PHE A 56 3.99 14.87 48.37
N GLN A 57 2.91 15.49 48.85
CA GLN A 57 1.84 15.98 48.00
C GLN A 57 2.35 17.05 47.01
N GLU A 58 3.07 18.06 47.51
CA GLU A 58 3.60 19.15 46.68
C GLU A 58 4.62 18.65 45.66
N TYR A 59 5.48 17.71 46.06
CA TYR A 59 6.43 17.06 45.15
C TYR A 59 5.72 16.34 44.00
N ASN A 60 4.75 15.46 44.30
CA ASN A 60 4.04 14.70 43.27
C ASN A 60 3.23 15.61 42.34
N LEU A 61 2.60 16.66 42.86
CA LEU A 61 1.91 17.66 42.04
C LEU A 61 2.89 18.41 41.11
N GLY A 62 4.08 18.73 41.61
CA GLY A 62 5.15 19.34 40.83
C GLY A 62 5.63 18.45 39.69
N GLU A 63 5.94 17.18 39.99
CA GLU A 63 6.40 16.20 39.00
C GLU A 63 5.30 15.86 37.97
N PHE A 64 4.04 15.77 38.39
CA PHE A 64 2.89 15.64 37.47
C PHE A 64 2.86 16.76 36.43
N LYS A 65 2.98 18.02 36.87
CA LYS A 65 2.96 19.20 35.98
C LYS A 65 4.13 19.18 35.00
N LYS A 66 5.33 18.78 35.45
CA LYS A 66 6.51 18.62 34.60
C LYS A 66 6.28 17.56 33.52
N ALA A 67 5.87 16.35 33.92
CA ALA A 67 5.61 15.24 33.00
C ALA A 67 4.52 15.60 31.96
N ASN A 68 3.47 16.33 32.36
CA ASN A 68 2.44 16.79 31.43
C ASN A 68 2.92 17.86 30.44
N THR A 69 3.80 18.76 30.89
CA THR A 69 4.41 19.77 30.02
C THR A 69 5.30 19.09 28.97
N GLU A 70 6.07 18.08 29.39
CA GLU A 70 6.91 17.29 28.50
C GLU A 70 6.07 16.50 27.49
N LYS A 71 5.01 15.82 27.94
CA LYS A 71 4.03 15.13 27.08
C LYS A 71 3.47 16.07 26.00
N THR A 72 3.07 17.27 26.41
CA THR A 72 2.51 18.29 25.49
C THR A 72 3.56 18.76 24.49
N SER A 73 4.81 18.89 24.91
CA SER A 73 5.93 19.25 24.03
C SER A 73 6.17 18.20 22.95
N PHE A 74 6.20 16.91 23.32
CA PHE A 74 6.30 15.81 22.34
C PHE A 74 5.12 15.82 21.36
N ARG A 75 3.91 16.06 21.85
CA ARG A 75 2.72 16.15 21.00
C ARG A 75 2.82 17.27 19.96
N ASN A 76 3.34 18.43 20.34
CA ASN A 76 3.56 19.55 19.43
C ASN A 76 4.62 19.25 18.37
N GLN A 77 5.69 18.54 18.76
CA GLN A 77 6.72 18.09 17.82
C GLN A 77 6.15 17.09 16.81
N ILE A 78 5.39 16.09 17.28
CA ILE A 78 4.69 15.11 16.43
C ILE A 78 3.79 15.83 15.42
N PHE A 79 2.94 16.75 15.88
CA PHE A 79 2.03 17.49 15.00
C PHE A 79 2.78 18.29 13.92
N THR A 80 3.91 18.89 14.28
CA THR A 80 4.74 19.64 13.32
C THR A 80 5.30 18.73 12.23
N LEU A 81 5.78 17.53 12.61
CA LEU A 81 6.27 16.54 11.66
C LEU A 81 5.16 15.93 10.80
N GLU A 82 3.99 15.66 11.38
CA GLU A 82 2.82 15.15 10.64
C GLU A 82 2.38 16.14 9.56
N ARG A 83 2.36 17.43 9.88
CA ARG A 83 2.11 18.49 8.90
C ARG A 83 3.14 18.50 7.78
N TYR A 84 4.42 18.44 8.12
CA TYR A 84 5.50 18.36 7.12
C TYR A 84 5.32 17.14 6.19
N VAL A 85 5.03 15.96 6.76
CA VAL A 85 4.80 14.74 5.97
C VAL A 85 3.59 14.89 5.06
N ALA A 86 2.51 15.52 5.52
CA ALA A 86 1.33 15.78 4.70
C ALA A 86 1.65 16.73 3.52
N GLU A 87 2.35 17.84 3.80
CA GLU A 87 2.76 18.81 2.79
C GLU A 87 3.70 18.19 1.74
N GLU A 88 4.66 17.37 2.14
CA GLU A 88 5.56 16.69 1.18
C GLU A 88 4.81 15.62 0.36
N LYS A 89 3.81 14.94 0.93
CA LYS A 89 2.97 13.99 0.17
C LYS A 89 2.10 14.70 -0.86
N GLU A 90 1.54 15.85 -0.53
CA GLU A 90 0.76 16.67 -1.46
C GLU A 90 1.64 17.12 -2.64
N LYS A 91 2.86 17.61 -2.37
CA LYS A 91 3.84 17.93 -3.43
C LYS A 91 4.17 16.73 -4.33
N ILE A 92 4.22 15.51 -3.79
CA ILE A 92 4.45 14.31 -4.60
C ILE A 92 3.24 14.00 -5.48
N ALA A 93 2.03 14.11 -4.93
CA ALA A 93 0.77 13.89 -5.65
C ALA A 93 0.57 14.91 -6.79
N ASP A 94 0.88 16.19 -6.53
CA ASP A 94 0.79 17.27 -7.52
C ASP A 94 1.76 17.08 -8.70
N ASN A 95 2.87 16.38 -8.49
CA ASN A 95 3.85 16.04 -9.52
C ASN A 95 3.53 14.73 -10.27
N GLU A 96 2.55 13.94 -9.81
CA GLU A 96 2.16 12.69 -10.44
C GLU A 96 1.50 12.85 -11.83
N PRO A 97 0.60 13.82 -12.08
CA PRO A 97 0.04 14.02 -13.42
C PRO A 97 1.11 14.42 -14.44
N PHE A 98 2.03 15.31 -14.06
CA PHE A 98 3.13 15.73 -14.94
C PHE A 98 4.05 14.56 -15.32
N LYS A 99 4.38 13.67 -14.37
CA LYS A 99 5.17 12.46 -14.66
C LYS A 99 4.43 11.47 -15.56
N LYS A 100 3.09 11.41 -15.49
CA LYS A 100 2.28 10.56 -16.38
C LYS A 100 2.26 11.14 -17.80
N GLU A 101 2.13 12.45 -17.94
CA GLU A 101 2.18 13.14 -19.23
C GLU A 101 3.56 12.98 -19.90
N GLN A 102 4.66 13.19 -19.15
CA GLN A 102 6.01 12.98 -19.68
C GLN A 102 6.26 11.53 -20.12
N LYS A 103 5.75 10.54 -19.38
CA LYS A 103 5.85 9.13 -19.79
C LYS A 103 5.04 8.83 -21.04
N ALA A 104 3.84 9.39 -21.17
CA ALA A 104 3.01 9.22 -22.35
C ALA A 104 3.67 9.85 -23.59
N GLU A 105 4.27 11.04 -23.42
CA GLU A 105 4.97 11.74 -24.49
C GLU A 105 6.26 11.00 -24.92
N ALA A 106 7.06 10.51 -23.97
CA ALA A 106 8.24 9.69 -24.26
C ALA A 106 7.87 8.37 -24.97
N GLN A 107 6.77 7.71 -24.59
CA GLN A 107 6.29 6.51 -25.26
C GLN A 107 5.83 6.78 -26.69
N LYS A 108 5.21 7.95 -26.93
CA LYS A 108 4.81 8.37 -28.27
C LYS A 108 6.03 8.58 -29.17
N ILE A 109 7.07 9.26 -28.67
CA ILE A 109 8.33 9.48 -29.41
C ILE A 109 8.98 8.13 -29.77
N ILE A 110 9.07 7.20 -28.82
CA ILE A 110 9.65 5.86 -29.07
C ILE A 110 8.82 5.07 -30.09
N ALA A 111 7.50 5.20 -30.07
CA ALA A 111 6.62 4.53 -31.04
C ALA A 111 6.77 5.11 -32.45
N ASP A 112 6.91 6.44 -32.56
CA ASP A 112 7.09 7.12 -33.83
C ASP A 112 8.49 6.83 -34.43
N GLU A 113 9.53 6.74 -33.61
CA GLU A 113 10.88 6.38 -34.03
C GLU A 113 10.96 4.95 -34.58
N LYS A 114 10.27 3.99 -33.95
CA LYS A 114 10.17 2.60 -34.45
C LYS A 114 9.43 2.50 -35.78
N LYS A 115 8.35 3.27 -35.98
CA LYS A 115 7.64 3.32 -37.27
C LYS A 115 8.56 3.83 -38.37
N LEU A 116 9.32 4.89 -38.08
CA LEU A 116 10.26 5.49 -39.04
C LEU A 116 11.39 4.52 -39.42
N GLN A 117 11.83 3.68 -38.47
CA GLN A 117 12.81 2.63 -38.72
C GLN A 117 12.27 1.49 -39.59
N GLN A 118 11.03 1.04 -39.37
CA GLN A 118 10.36 0.06 -40.23
C GLN A 118 10.16 0.56 -41.66
N GLN A 119 9.80 1.84 -41.82
CA GLN A 119 9.58 2.42 -43.15
C GLN A 119 10.87 2.47 -43.97
N LYS A 120 12.00 2.81 -43.33
CA LYS A 120 13.33 2.77 -43.98
C LYS A 120 13.76 1.35 -44.35
N GLU A 121 13.42 0.34 -43.55
CA GLU A 121 13.70 -1.06 -43.88
C GLU A 121 12.88 -1.52 -45.10
N ILE A 122 11.63 -1.07 -45.23
CA ILE A 122 10.77 -1.35 -46.40
C ILE A 122 11.34 -0.66 -47.64
N GLU A 123 11.66 0.63 -47.58
CA GLU A 123 12.24 1.39 -48.69
C GLU A 123 13.56 0.76 -49.18
N ALA A 124 14.42 0.31 -48.26
CA ALA A 124 15.67 -0.37 -48.61
C ALA A 124 15.45 -1.76 -49.25
N GLN A 125 14.36 -2.46 -48.90
CA GLN A 125 13.98 -3.72 -49.54
C GLN A 125 13.40 -3.48 -50.94
N GLU A 126 12.56 -2.48 -51.11
CA GLU A 126 11.99 -2.09 -52.40
C GLU A 126 13.08 -1.69 -53.40
N GLU A 127 14.05 -0.87 -52.97
CA GLU A 127 15.20 -0.47 -53.80
C GLU A 127 16.07 -1.67 -54.20
N LYS A 128 16.29 -2.61 -53.27
CA LYS A 128 17.02 -3.85 -53.53
C LYS A 128 16.32 -4.77 -54.54
N ILE A 129 14.98 -4.73 -54.60
CA ILE A 129 14.19 -5.51 -55.56
C ILE A 129 14.20 -4.82 -56.93
N LEU A 130 14.06 -3.50 -56.96
CA LEU A 130 14.11 -2.70 -58.19
C LEU A 130 15.44 -2.87 -58.95
N MET A 131 16.55 -3.08 -58.25
CA MET A 131 17.86 -3.32 -58.88
C MET A 131 18.10 -4.76 -59.37
N LYS A 132 17.25 -5.74 -59.01
CA LYS A 132 17.49 -7.17 -59.31
C LYS A 132 16.74 -7.72 -60.51
N TYR A 133 15.72 -7.03 -61.01
CA TYR A 133 14.86 -7.52 -62.09
C TYR A 133 14.72 -6.45 -63.17
N GLU A 134 15.04 -6.80 -64.42
CA GLU A 134 15.05 -5.86 -65.56
C GLU A 134 13.69 -5.78 -66.29
N SER A 135 12.76 -6.71 -66.04
CA SER A 135 11.41 -6.70 -66.63
C SER A 135 10.31 -6.36 -65.60
N GLU A 136 9.29 -5.64 -66.06
CA GLU A 136 8.19 -5.09 -65.25
C GLU A 136 7.28 -6.19 -64.67
N GLU A 137 7.10 -7.31 -65.37
CA GLU A 137 6.30 -8.47 -64.93
C GLU A 137 6.95 -9.23 -63.76
N GLU A 138 8.28 -9.38 -63.72
CA GLU A 138 8.98 -10.02 -62.60
C GLU A 138 8.95 -9.15 -61.34
N ARG A 139 8.95 -7.82 -61.51
CA ARG A 139 8.83 -6.86 -60.40
C ARG A 139 7.45 -6.91 -59.76
N GLU A 140 6.38 -6.95 -60.54
CA GLU A 140 5.02 -7.07 -60.00
C GLU A 140 4.81 -8.39 -59.26
N ALA A 141 5.30 -9.52 -59.80
CA ALA A 141 5.19 -10.82 -59.15
C ALA A 141 5.95 -10.88 -57.81
N ALA A 142 7.16 -10.31 -57.75
CA ALA A 142 7.94 -10.26 -56.51
C ALA A 142 7.31 -9.31 -55.47
N ALA A 143 6.83 -8.14 -55.87
CA ALA A 143 6.14 -7.19 -54.99
C ALA A 143 4.83 -7.78 -54.43
N GLN A 144 4.09 -8.54 -55.24
CA GLN A 144 2.88 -9.23 -54.79
C GLN A 144 3.18 -10.29 -53.74
N LYS A 145 4.26 -11.07 -53.93
CA LYS A 145 4.68 -12.10 -52.99
C LYS A 145 5.08 -11.52 -51.62
N ILE A 146 5.78 -10.39 -51.63
CA ILE A 146 6.18 -9.69 -50.39
C ILE A 146 4.95 -9.14 -49.65
N ARG A 147 4.01 -8.52 -50.37
CA ARG A 147 2.75 -8.05 -49.77
C ARG A 147 1.92 -9.19 -49.17
N ASP A 148 1.92 -10.36 -49.80
CA ASP A 148 1.23 -11.54 -49.27
C ASP A 148 1.93 -12.16 -48.06
N ASP A 149 3.27 -12.19 -48.05
CA ASP A 149 4.06 -12.65 -46.91
C ASP A 149 3.93 -11.68 -45.72
N GLU A 150 3.89 -10.37 -45.97
CA GLU A 150 3.65 -9.34 -44.96
C GLU A 150 2.23 -9.43 -44.38
N LYS A 151 1.21 -9.64 -45.22
CA LYS A 151 -0.16 -9.92 -44.74
C LYS A 151 -0.23 -11.15 -43.85
N ARG A 152 0.44 -12.25 -44.23
CA ARG A 152 0.50 -13.47 -43.39
C ARG A 152 1.19 -13.22 -42.06
N PHE A 153 2.27 -12.44 -42.06
CA PHE A 153 3.00 -12.07 -40.86
C PHE A 153 2.14 -11.20 -39.91
N ILE A 154 1.47 -10.18 -40.44
CA ILE A 154 0.52 -9.33 -39.69
C ILE A 154 -0.61 -10.17 -39.09
N MET A 155 -1.19 -11.09 -39.87
CA MET A 155 -2.28 -11.97 -39.40
C MET A 155 -1.82 -12.93 -38.30
N LYS A 156 -0.58 -13.45 -38.39
CA LYS A 156 0.01 -14.30 -37.36
C LYS A 156 0.26 -13.53 -36.06
N HIS A 157 0.81 -12.31 -36.15
CA HIS A 157 1.03 -11.46 -34.98
C HIS A 157 -0.28 -10.97 -34.33
N ALA A 158 -1.32 -10.71 -35.13
CA ALA A 158 -2.65 -10.39 -34.60
C ALA A 158 -3.21 -11.57 -33.78
N LYS A 159 -3.12 -12.80 -34.28
CA LYS A 159 -3.51 -14.01 -33.55
C LYS A 159 -2.70 -14.23 -32.28
N GLU A 160 -1.38 -14.01 -32.31
CA GLU A 160 -0.53 -14.11 -31.12
C GLU A 160 -0.86 -13.04 -30.06
N LYS A 161 -1.24 -11.82 -30.48
CA LYS A 161 -1.71 -10.78 -29.55
C LYS A 161 -3.05 -11.12 -28.92
N GLU A 162 -3.98 -11.68 -29.70
CA GLU A 162 -5.28 -12.12 -29.21
C GLU A 162 -5.12 -13.26 -28.19
N GLN A 163 -4.28 -14.25 -28.49
CA GLN A 163 -3.96 -15.34 -27.57
C GLN A 163 -3.28 -14.86 -26.28
N LYS A 164 -2.37 -13.88 -26.36
CA LYS A 164 -1.75 -13.27 -25.17
C LYS A 164 -2.76 -12.48 -24.34
N SER A 165 -3.70 -11.79 -24.98
CA SER A 165 -4.81 -11.09 -24.31
C SER A 165 -5.75 -12.06 -23.58
N GLU A 166 -6.10 -13.18 -24.22
CA GLU A 166 -6.89 -14.24 -23.58
C GLU A 166 -6.15 -14.89 -22.42
N ALA A 167 -4.86 -15.21 -22.59
CA ALA A 167 -4.03 -15.76 -21.51
C ALA A 167 -3.93 -14.79 -20.32
N GLN A 168 -3.80 -13.49 -20.57
CA GLN A 168 -3.78 -12.46 -19.54
C GLN A 168 -5.12 -12.39 -18.78
N LYS A 169 -6.25 -12.42 -19.47
CA LYS A 169 -7.58 -12.46 -18.84
C LYS A 169 -7.76 -13.69 -17.95
N ILE A 170 -7.27 -14.85 -18.38
CA ILE A 170 -7.30 -16.09 -17.58
C ILE A 170 -6.42 -15.93 -16.33
N MET A 171 -5.21 -15.36 -16.46
CA MET A 171 -4.32 -15.10 -15.33
C MET A 171 -4.93 -14.12 -14.32
N ASP A 172 -5.53 -13.03 -14.80
CA ASP A 172 -6.19 -12.04 -13.95
C ASP A 172 -7.42 -12.65 -13.25
N PHE A 173 -8.19 -13.50 -13.94
CA PHE A 173 -9.30 -14.26 -13.34
C PHE A 173 -8.82 -15.22 -12.25
N VAL A 174 -7.72 -15.96 -12.48
CA VAL A 174 -7.13 -16.87 -11.48
C VAL A 174 -6.64 -16.09 -10.27
N LYS A 175 -5.96 -14.95 -10.47
CA LYS A 175 -5.46 -14.09 -9.41
C LYS A 175 -6.59 -13.50 -8.57
N ASN A 176 -7.64 -12.96 -9.22
CA ASN A 176 -8.83 -12.46 -8.53
C ASN A 176 -9.51 -13.57 -7.71
N ARG A 177 -9.61 -14.79 -8.24
CA ARG A 177 -10.14 -15.95 -7.49
C ARG A 177 -9.27 -16.32 -6.28
N GLN A 178 -7.95 -16.19 -6.38
CA GLN A 178 -7.02 -16.44 -5.29
C GLN A 178 -7.12 -15.35 -4.21
N GLU A 179 -7.23 -14.08 -4.62
CA GLU A 179 -7.43 -12.95 -3.71
C GLU A 179 -8.80 -13.00 -3.01
N GLU A 180 -9.87 -13.41 -3.70
CA GLU A 180 -11.17 -13.68 -3.07
C GLU A 180 -11.10 -14.81 -2.05
N ARG A 181 -10.33 -15.87 -2.33
CA ARG A 181 -10.07 -16.96 -1.37
C ARG A 181 -9.26 -16.48 -0.17
N ALA A 182 -8.28 -15.60 -0.37
CA ALA A 182 -7.43 -15.03 0.67
C ALA A 182 -8.16 -13.99 1.54
N LYS A 183 -9.11 -13.25 0.97
CA LYS A 183 -9.95 -12.27 1.69
C LYS A 183 -11.14 -12.93 2.41
N ASN A 184 -11.50 -14.18 2.08
CA ASN A 184 -12.59 -14.94 2.73
C ASN A 184 -12.16 -16.33 3.28
N PRO A 185 -11.14 -16.42 4.16
CA PRO A 185 -10.76 -17.70 4.78
C PRO A 185 -11.85 -18.26 5.71
N LYS A 186 -12.80 -17.42 6.17
CA LYS A 186 -13.86 -17.80 7.12
C LYS A 186 -15.07 -18.51 6.48
N LYS A 187 -15.39 -18.29 5.20
CA LYS A 187 -16.56 -18.93 4.55
C LYS A 187 -16.38 -20.44 4.27
N LYS A 188 -15.14 -20.96 4.31
CA LYS A 188 -14.89 -22.41 4.21
C LYS A 188 -15.11 -23.15 5.54
N LYS A 189 -15.06 -22.47 6.69
CA LYS A 189 -15.35 -23.07 8.00
C LYS A 189 -16.86 -23.18 8.28
N GLU A 190 -17.69 -22.36 7.65
CA GLU A 190 -19.15 -22.42 7.82
C GLU A 190 -19.80 -23.60 7.06
N LYS A 191 -19.36 -23.87 5.82
CA LYS A 191 -19.97 -24.94 4.99
C LYS A 191 -19.56 -26.37 5.38
N LEU A 192 -18.42 -26.56 6.05
CA LEU A 192 -18.06 -27.86 6.63
C LEU A 192 -18.95 -28.19 7.85
N SER A 193 -19.32 -27.18 8.64
CA SER A 193 -20.15 -27.39 9.83
C SER A 193 -21.59 -27.82 9.51
N GLU A 194 -22.14 -27.48 8.35
CA GLU A 194 -23.53 -27.79 8.00
C GLU A 194 -23.69 -29.23 7.50
N ALA A 195 -22.72 -29.72 6.71
CA ALA A 195 -22.67 -31.11 6.28
C ALA A 195 -22.27 -32.07 7.40
N GLU A 196 -21.37 -31.65 8.31
CA GLU A 196 -21.05 -32.41 9.51
C GLU A 196 -22.19 -32.41 10.54
N ARG A 197 -22.89 -31.28 10.74
CA ARG A 197 -24.09 -31.23 11.62
C ARG A 197 -25.21 -32.15 11.17
N LYS A 198 -25.38 -32.37 9.86
CA LYS A 198 -26.39 -33.30 9.33
C LYS A 198 -26.05 -34.77 9.65
N LYS A 199 -24.77 -35.16 9.54
CA LYS A 199 -24.29 -36.51 9.92
C LYS A 199 -24.24 -36.77 11.43
N GLN A 200 -24.22 -35.73 12.26
CA GLN A 200 -24.38 -35.87 13.71
C GLN A 200 -25.85 -36.11 14.07
N ARG A 201 -26.78 -35.33 13.48
CA ARG A 201 -28.23 -35.50 13.71
C ARG A 201 -28.78 -36.85 13.25
N GLU A 202 -28.27 -37.42 12.16
CA GLU A 202 -28.67 -38.77 11.72
C GLU A 202 -28.19 -39.86 12.69
N ARG A 203 -27.02 -39.70 13.33
CA ARG A 203 -26.53 -40.64 14.36
C ARG A 203 -27.25 -40.50 15.69
N ASP A 204 -27.59 -39.27 16.08
CA ASP A 204 -28.30 -39.01 17.34
C ASP A 204 -29.78 -39.45 17.27
N ASN A 205 -30.42 -39.37 16.09
CA ASN A 205 -31.78 -39.92 15.87
C ASN A 205 -31.84 -41.46 15.81
N GLU A 206 -30.71 -42.14 15.56
CA GLU A 206 -30.64 -43.61 15.55
C GLU A 206 -30.41 -44.20 16.96
N HIS A 207 -30.22 -43.33 17.97
CA HIS A 207 -29.91 -43.70 19.35
C HIS A 207 -30.87 -43.12 20.39
N GLU A 208 -32.07 -42.70 19.98
CA GLU A 208 -33.16 -42.54 20.94
C GLU A 208 -33.69 -43.93 21.35
N PRO A 209 -33.70 -44.29 22.65
CA PRO A 209 -34.38 -45.49 23.10
C PRO A 209 -35.89 -45.29 22.96
N GLU A 210 -36.55 -46.22 22.28
CA GLU A 210 -38.01 -46.34 22.28
C GLU A 210 -38.53 -46.35 23.73
N MET A 211 -39.37 -45.37 24.06
CA MET A 211 -40.29 -45.37 25.19
C MET A 211 -41.70 -45.13 24.66
#